data_AF-A0A2E2KWT0-F1
#
_entry.id   AF-A0A2E2KWT0-F1
#
_cell.length_a   1.000
_cell.length_b   1.000
_cell.length_c   1.000
_cell.angle_alpha   90.00
_cell.angle_beta   90.00
_cell.angle_gamma   90.00
#
_symmetry.space_group_name_H-M   'P 1'
#
loop_
_entity.id
_entity.type
_entity.pdbx_description
1 polymer ?
#
loop_
_entity_poly.entity_id
_entity_poly.type
_entity_poly.pdbx_seq_one_letter_code
_entity_poly.pdbx_strand_id
1 'polypeptide(L)'
;MVLTQTDEIQSAEYVLGLADDAAIARADGRMRSDPVFAGAVRRWEDDFGGLLIGPADHVAPAHVLEAVRARLFGRPADPVAPGFPWGRLIGAIVAAKVVAVGAVLGWNAWWTTTIDIATPYGPAELAWHARQGRIRLDHAGPQTLQIWVETDGGLRYLGAEGGWIRAGLSAGDTLVLGEGRPASPEGPTSRVVLGTAH
;
A
#
# COMPACT_ATOMS: atom_id res chain seq x y z
N MET A 1 13.94 -22.36 27.53
CA MET A 1 15.09 -23.30 27.59
C MET A 1 16.35 -22.46 27.72
N VAL A 2 17.26 -22.82 28.63
CA VAL A 2 18.46 -22.04 28.95
C VAL A 2 19.64 -22.60 28.14
N LEU A 3 20.49 -21.74 27.58
CA LEU A 3 21.70 -22.15 26.86
C LEU A 3 22.64 -22.90 27.82
N THR A 4 23.08 -24.10 27.47
CA THR A 4 24.08 -24.82 28.28
C THR A 4 25.50 -24.43 27.88
N GLN A 5 26.48 -24.63 28.76
CA GLN A 5 27.89 -24.39 28.45
C GLN A 5 28.36 -25.22 27.24
N THR A 6 27.84 -26.44 27.09
CA THR A 6 28.11 -27.29 25.93
C THR A 6 27.53 -26.70 24.64
N ASP A 7 26.34 -26.10 24.69
CA ASP A 7 25.73 -25.45 23.53
C ASP A 7 26.52 -24.21 23.09
N GLU A 8 27.04 -23.46 24.06
CA GLU A 8 27.86 -22.28 23.79
C GLU A 8 29.16 -22.65 23.07
N ILE A 9 29.86 -23.69 23.53
CA ILE A 9 31.07 -24.22 22.88
C ILE A 9 30.76 -24.75 21.48
N GLN A 10 29.68 -25.55 21.33
CA GLN A 10 29.30 -26.09 20.03
C GLN A 10 28.91 -25.00 19.02
N SER A 11 28.25 -23.93 19.47
CA SER A 11 27.92 -22.79 18.61
C SER A 11 29.17 -22.03 18.16
N ALA A 12 30.19 -21.90 19.02
CA ALA A 12 31.47 -21.27 18.68
C ALA A 12 32.29 -22.12 17.70
N GLU A 13 32.41 -23.43 17.95
CA GLU A 13 33.10 -24.39 17.06
C GLU A 13 32.46 -24.42 15.67
N TYR A 14 31.13 -24.36 15.61
CA TYR A 14 30.39 -24.30 14.36
C TYR A 14 30.70 -23.01 13.57
N VAL A 15 30.64 -21.84 14.22
CA VAL A 15 30.92 -20.54 13.56
C VAL A 15 32.37 -20.43 13.10
N LEU A 16 33.32 -20.93 13.89
CA LEU A 16 34.74 -20.92 13.55
C LEU A 16 35.15 -22.00 12.53
N GLY A 17 34.22 -22.86 12.11
CA GLY A 17 34.50 -23.95 11.16
C GLY A 17 35.41 -25.04 11.73
N LEU A 18 35.42 -25.22 13.05
CA LEU A 18 36.22 -26.23 13.77
C LEU A 18 35.44 -27.53 14.03
N ALA A 19 34.13 -27.52 13.81
CA ALA A 19 33.26 -28.68 13.98
C ALA A 19 33.49 -29.75 12.89
N ASP A 20 33.37 -31.03 13.26
CA ASP A 20 33.39 -32.15 12.31
C ASP A 20 32.08 -32.26 11.52
N ASP A 21 32.07 -33.05 10.43
CA ASP A 21 30.91 -33.20 9.53
C ASP A 21 29.63 -33.62 10.26
N ALA A 22 29.77 -34.47 11.29
CA ALA A 22 28.64 -34.96 12.08
C ALA A 22 28.11 -33.89 13.06
N ALA A 23 28.97 -33.04 13.59
CA ALA A 23 28.63 -31.90 14.44
C ALA A 23 28.00 -30.77 13.62
N ILE A 24 28.49 -30.51 12.41
CA ILE A 24 27.90 -29.55 11.46
C ILE A 24 26.46 -29.94 11.14
N ALA A 25 26.22 -31.19 10.73
CA ALA A 25 24.86 -31.65 10.40
C ALA A 25 23.89 -31.55 11.59
N ARG A 26 24.37 -31.80 12.81
CA ARG A 26 23.57 -31.63 14.05
C ARG A 26 23.30 -30.16 14.35
N ALA A 27 24.30 -29.29 14.23
CA ALA A 27 24.15 -27.86 14.43
C ALA A 27 23.18 -27.25 13.42
N ASP A 28 23.27 -27.62 12.13
CA ASP A 28 22.33 -27.23 11.08
C ASP A 28 20.88 -27.60 11.40
N GLY A 29 20.68 -28.82 11.89
CA GLY A 29 19.36 -29.28 12.34
C GLY A 29 18.83 -28.41 13.49
N ARG A 30 19.68 -28.14 14.48
CA ARG A 30 19.34 -27.33 15.66
C ARG A 30 19.09 -25.87 15.33
N MET A 31 19.83 -25.27 14.41
CA MET A 31 19.61 -23.88 13.97
C MET A 31 18.19 -23.67 13.41
N ARG A 32 17.55 -24.71 12.86
CA ARG A 32 16.18 -24.64 12.33
C ARG A 32 15.10 -24.86 13.40
N SER A 33 15.40 -25.61 14.46
CA SER A 33 14.42 -26.06 15.45
C SER A 33 14.58 -25.46 16.85
N ASP A 34 15.73 -24.87 17.17
CA ASP A 34 16.09 -24.33 18.48
C ASP A 34 16.50 -22.84 18.36
N PRO A 35 15.57 -21.91 18.63
CA PRO A 35 15.84 -20.48 18.55
C PRO A 35 16.91 -19.97 19.52
N VAL A 36 17.13 -20.67 20.64
CA VAL A 36 18.12 -20.27 21.66
C VAL A 36 19.52 -20.58 21.16
N PHE A 37 19.71 -21.77 20.58
CA PHE A 37 20.97 -22.15 19.93
C PHE A 37 21.28 -21.26 18.71
N ALA A 38 20.27 -20.97 17.88
CA ALA A 38 20.44 -20.06 16.74
C ALA A 38 20.86 -18.64 17.17
N GLY A 39 20.35 -18.15 18.30
CA GLY A 39 20.77 -16.87 18.88
C GLY A 39 22.23 -16.86 19.35
N ALA A 40 22.74 -17.97 19.88
CA ALA A 40 24.14 -18.10 20.29
C ALA A 40 25.09 -18.13 19.08
N VAL A 41 24.74 -18.88 18.03
CA VAL A 41 25.47 -18.89 16.74
C VAL A 41 25.57 -17.46 16.18
N ARG A 42 24.45 -16.75 16.11
CA ARG A 42 24.43 -15.38 15.59
C ARG A 42 25.30 -14.41 16.40
N ARG A 43 25.33 -14.56 17.72
CA ARG A 43 26.21 -13.75 18.58
C ARG A 43 27.68 -13.98 18.23
N TRP A 44 28.10 -15.23 18.07
CA TRP A 44 29.46 -15.54 17.66
C TRP A 44 29.79 -15.02 16.25
N GLU A 45 28.85 -15.13 15.30
CA GLU A 45 29.02 -14.56 13.95
C GLU A 45 29.23 -13.04 13.99
N ASP A 46 28.46 -12.32 14.83
CA ASP A 46 28.59 -10.88 15.02
C ASP A 46 29.94 -10.53 15.70
N ASP A 47 30.34 -11.28 16.73
CA ASP A 47 31.59 -11.08 17.47
C ASP A 47 32.84 -11.30 16.58
N PHE A 48 32.81 -12.32 15.71
CA PHE A 48 33.92 -12.62 14.77
C PHE A 48 33.83 -11.86 13.46
N GLY A 49 32.64 -11.41 13.05
CA GLY A 49 32.42 -10.71 11.79
C GLY A 49 33.26 -9.44 11.64
N GLY A 50 33.48 -8.72 12.74
CA GLY A 50 34.37 -7.54 12.78
C GLY A 50 35.86 -7.87 12.70
N LEU A 51 36.28 -9.08 13.10
CA LEU A 51 37.68 -9.54 13.07
C LEU A 51 38.09 -10.10 11.70
N LEU A 52 37.12 -10.55 10.90
CA LEU A 52 37.32 -11.03 9.53
C LEU A 52 37.49 -9.88 8.51
N ILE A 53 37.36 -8.63 8.96
CA ILE A 53 37.63 -7.44 8.16
C ILE A 53 39.13 -7.12 8.18
N GLY A 54 39.92 -7.89 7.41
CA GLY A 54 41.25 -7.48 6.94
C GLY A 54 42.20 -8.64 6.57
N PRO A 55 43.25 -8.44 5.73
CA PRO A 55 43.60 -7.32 4.85
C PRO A 55 43.51 -7.64 3.33
N ALA A 56 43.51 -6.58 2.52
CA ALA A 56 43.64 -6.46 1.05
C ALA A 56 42.74 -7.34 0.17
N ASP A 57 41.83 -6.69 -0.57
CA ASP A 57 41.15 -7.24 -1.75
C ASP A 57 42.18 -7.82 -2.73
N HIS A 58 42.42 -9.13 -2.63
CA HIS A 58 43.05 -9.86 -3.69
C HIS A 58 42.02 -10.03 -4.79
N VAL A 59 42.22 -9.30 -5.89
CA VAL A 59 41.36 -9.41 -7.07
C VAL A 59 41.40 -10.85 -7.55
N ALA A 60 40.29 -11.58 -7.33
CA ALA A 60 40.13 -12.92 -7.85
C ALA A 60 40.21 -12.87 -9.40
N PRO A 61 40.85 -13.86 -10.05
CA PRO A 61 40.84 -13.96 -11.50
C PRO A 61 39.40 -13.96 -12.04
N ALA A 62 39.15 -13.21 -13.12
CA ALA A 62 37.80 -12.96 -13.64
C ALA A 62 36.97 -14.23 -13.93
N HIS A 63 37.61 -15.36 -14.18
CA HIS A 63 36.96 -16.63 -14.49
C HIS A 63 36.47 -17.40 -13.25
N VAL A 64 36.92 -17.04 -12.04
CA VAL A 64 36.60 -17.78 -10.81
C VAL A 64 35.11 -17.68 -10.49
N LEU A 65 34.53 -16.49 -10.63
CA LEU A 65 33.11 -16.28 -10.38
C LEU A 65 32.23 -17.11 -11.32
N GLU A 66 32.57 -17.16 -12.60
CA GLU A 66 31.85 -17.96 -13.60
C GLU A 66 32.02 -19.46 -13.35
N ALA A 67 33.21 -19.91 -12.95
CA ALA A 67 33.45 -21.32 -12.60
C ALA A 67 32.67 -21.75 -11.36
N VAL A 68 32.62 -20.90 -10.32
CA VAL A 68 31.82 -21.14 -9.10
C VAL A 68 30.34 -21.20 -9.44
N ARG A 69 29.85 -20.24 -10.24
CA ARG A 69 28.45 -20.19 -10.70
C ARG A 69 28.07 -21.45 -11.49
N ALA A 70 28.93 -21.88 -12.41
CA ALA A 70 28.72 -23.08 -13.21
C ALA A 70 28.69 -24.36 -12.36
N ARG A 71 29.46 -24.41 -11.27
CA ARG A 71 29.48 -25.57 -10.36
C ARG A 71 28.26 -25.61 -9.42
N LEU A 72 27.82 -24.45 -8.92
CA LEU A 72 26.69 -24.37 -7.99
C LEU A 72 25.34 -24.48 -8.68
N PHE A 73 25.21 -23.91 -9.89
CA PHE A 73 23.92 -23.75 -10.57
C PHE A 73 23.86 -24.45 -11.93
N GLY A 74 24.92 -25.15 -12.32
CA GLY A 74 25.12 -25.63 -13.70
C GLY A 74 25.60 -24.51 -14.63
N ARG A 75 26.18 -24.87 -15.77
CA ARG A 75 26.44 -23.87 -16.83
C ARG A 75 25.09 -23.31 -17.30
N PRO A 76 24.98 -21.99 -17.54
CA PRO A 76 23.78 -21.46 -18.17
C PRO A 76 23.53 -22.25 -19.46
N ALA A 77 22.33 -22.81 -19.58
CA ALA A 77 21.94 -23.55 -20.77
C ALA A 77 22.11 -22.63 -21.99
N ASP A 78 22.59 -23.18 -23.11
CA ASP A 78 22.59 -22.48 -24.39
C ASP A 78 21.20 -21.87 -24.63
N PRO A 79 21.11 -20.66 -25.22
CA PRO A 79 19.83 -20.00 -25.42
C PRO A 79 18.89 -20.95 -26.17
N VAL A 80 17.86 -21.40 -25.45
CA VAL A 80 16.83 -22.27 -25.99
C VAL A 80 16.11 -21.50 -27.11
N ALA A 81 15.90 -22.16 -28.26
CA ALA A 81 15.13 -21.65 -29.39
C ALA A 81 13.80 -21.00 -28.92
N PRO A 82 13.24 -20.01 -29.65
CA PRO A 82 12.27 -19.08 -29.10
C PRO A 82 10.98 -19.80 -28.68
N GLY A 83 10.84 -20.01 -27.37
CA GLY A 83 9.60 -20.40 -26.72
C GLY A 83 8.67 -19.20 -26.49
N PHE A 84 7.42 -19.50 -26.15
CA PHE A 84 6.34 -18.54 -25.93
C PHE A 84 6.77 -17.31 -25.08
N PRO A 85 6.49 -16.08 -25.53
CA PRO A 85 7.07 -14.86 -24.96
C PRO A 85 6.33 -14.41 -23.69
N TRP A 86 6.50 -15.15 -22.60
CA TRP A 86 5.90 -14.86 -21.28
C TRP A 86 6.12 -13.43 -20.81
N GLY A 87 7.27 -12.82 -21.12
CA GLY A 87 7.54 -11.41 -20.82
C GLY A 87 6.57 -10.44 -21.51
N ARG A 88 6.16 -10.73 -22.76
CA ARG A 88 5.16 -9.93 -23.48
C ARG A 88 3.77 -10.13 -22.92
N LEU A 89 3.43 -11.34 -22.47
CA LEU A 89 2.14 -11.62 -21.84
C LEU A 89 1.99 -10.91 -20.49
N ILE A 90 3.02 -10.98 -19.63
CA ILE A 90 3.04 -10.27 -18.35
C ILE A 90 2.99 -8.75 -18.59
N GLY A 91 3.80 -8.25 -19.52
CA GLY A 91 3.77 -6.84 -19.91
C GLY A 91 2.39 -6.39 -20.39
N ALA A 92 1.70 -7.20 -21.19
CA ALA A 92 0.35 -6.92 -21.68
C ALA A 92 -0.68 -6.88 -20.54
N ILE A 93 -0.59 -7.79 -19.56
CA ILE A 93 -1.50 -7.81 -18.40
C ILE A 93 -1.31 -6.55 -17.54
N VAL A 94 -0.07 -6.17 -17.26
CA VAL A 94 0.22 -4.96 -16.47
C VAL A 94 -0.27 -3.70 -17.21
N ALA A 95 0.04 -3.59 -18.50
CA ALA A 95 -0.44 -2.48 -19.32
C ALA A 95 -1.97 -2.40 -19.35
N ALA A 96 -2.66 -3.54 -19.51
CA ALA A 96 -4.12 -3.59 -19.49
C ALA A 96 -4.69 -3.13 -18.13
N LYS A 97 -4.08 -3.50 -17.01
CA LYS A 97 -4.51 -3.02 -15.68
C LYS A 97 -4.36 -1.52 -15.52
N VAL A 98 -3.24 -0.94 -15.96
CA VAL A 98 -3.01 0.51 -15.90
C VAL A 98 -4.04 1.25 -16.75
N VAL A 99 -4.30 0.78 -17.98
CA VAL A 99 -5.33 1.34 -18.86
C VAL A 99 -6.72 1.24 -18.23
N ALA A 100 -7.07 0.09 -17.63
CA ALA A 100 -8.37 -0.10 -16.98
C ALA A 100 -8.56 0.84 -15.78
N VAL A 101 -7.54 1.00 -14.93
CA VAL A 101 -7.58 1.96 -13.81
C VAL A 101 -7.73 3.38 -14.33
N GLY A 102 -6.95 3.76 -15.35
CA GLY A 102 -7.06 5.07 -15.99
C GLY A 102 -8.45 5.34 -16.57
N ALA A 103 -9.05 4.35 -17.24
CA ALA A 103 -10.41 4.44 -17.79
C ALA A 103 -11.47 4.60 -16.69
N VAL A 104 -11.35 3.86 -15.57
CA VAL A 104 -12.28 3.99 -14.43
C VAL A 104 -12.16 5.35 -13.76
N LEU A 105 -10.93 5.85 -13.56
CA LEU A 105 -10.72 7.17 -12.96
C LEU A 105 -11.19 8.29 -13.89
N GLY A 106 -10.87 8.21 -15.18
CA GLY A 106 -11.34 9.16 -16.19
C GLY A 106 -12.86 9.15 -16.30
N TRP A 107 -13.49 7.98 -16.27
CA TRP A 107 -14.94 7.83 -16.21
C TRP A 107 -15.53 8.47 -14.96
N ASN A 108 -14.96 8.22 -13.78
CA ASN A 108 -15.45 8.79 -12.52
C ASN A 108 -15.28 10.32 -12.48
N ALA A 109 -14.18 10.85 -13.00
CA ALA A 109 -13.95 12.28 -13.12
C ALA A 109 -14.92 12.94 -14.11
N TRP A 110 -15.21 12.28 -15.24
CA TRP A 110 -16.15 12.78 -16.24
C TRP A 110 -17.53 13.10 -15.65
N TRP A 111 -18.03 12.24 -14.75
CA TRP A 111 -19.34 12.42 -14.14
C TRP A 111 -19.34 13.26 -12.86
N THR A 112 -18.18 13.76 -12.42
CA THR A 112 -18.05 14.54 -11.20
C THR A 112 -17.91 16.02 -11.53
N THR A 113 -18.86 16.83 -11.07
CA THR A 113 -18.80 18.28 -11.15
C THR A 113 -18.45 18.85 -9.78
N THR A 114 -17.42 19.68 -9.71
CA THR A 114 -17.01 20.39 -8.50
C THR A 114 -17.30 21.87 -8.65
N ILE A 115 -17.91 22.48 -7.63
CA ILE A 115 -18.20 23.91 -7.59
C ILE A 115 -17.80 24.52 -6.25
N ASP A 116 -17.21 25.72 -6.31
CA ASP A 116 -16.98 26.56 -5.14
C ASP A 116 -18.24 27.32 -4.78
N ILE A 117 -18.61 27.29 -3.51
CA ILE A 117 -19.80 27.92 -2.97
C ILE A 117 -19.39 28.85 -1.83
N ALA A 118 -19.82 30.10 -1.91
CA ALA A 118 -19.77 31.01 -0.76
C ALA A 118 -20.93 30.68 0.17
N THR A 119 -20.62 30.21 1.39
CA THR A 119 -21.63 30.01 2.44
C THR A 119 -21.55 31.14 3.48
N PRO A 120 -22.63 31.38 4.27
CA PRO A 120 -22.59 32.29 5.41
C PRO A 120 -21.46 32.01 6.42
N TYR A 121 -20.92 30.80 6.41
CA TYR A 121 -19.97 30.28 7.37
C TYR A 121 -18.54 30.14 6.80
N GLY A 122 -18.35 30.50 5.53
CA GLY A 122 -17.07 30.43 4.83
C GLY A 122 -17.16 29.73 3.47
N PRO A 123 -16.04 29.62 2.74
CA PRO A 123 -16.01 28.90 1.47
C PRO A 123 -16.24 27.40 1.68
N ALA A 124 -16.97 26.78 0.76
CA ALA A 124 -17.14 25.34 0.69
C ALA A 124 -17.02 24.86 -0.76
N GLU A 125 -16.47 23.67 -0.94
CA GLU A 125 -16.39 22.97 -2.22
C GLU A 125 -17.44 21.85 -2.23
N LEU A 126 -18.33 21.85 -3.22
CA LEU A 126 -19.30 20.78 -3.43
C LEU A 126 -18.92 19.98 -4.67
N ALA A 127 -18.65 18.70 -4.49
CA ALA A 127 -18.51 17.74 -5.57
C ALA A 127 -19.78 16.90 -5.70
N TRP A 128 -20.34 16.81 -6.90
CA TRP A 128 -21.50 15.99 -7.22
C TRP A 128 -21.18 15.02 -8.35
N HIS A 129 -21.50 13.74 -8.13
CA HIS A 129 -21.34 12.70 -9.15
C HIS A 129 -22.71 12.31 -9.72
N ALA A 130 -23.09 12.89 -10.86
CA ALA A 130 -24.45 12.80 -11.40
C ALA A 130 -24.96 11.38 -11.64
N ARG A 131 -24.12 10.49 -12.22
CA ARG A 131 -24.55 9.10 -12.50
C ARG A 131 -24.81 8.26 -11.25
N GLN A 132 -24.14 8.56 -10.13
CA GLN A 132 -24.26 7.79 -8.89
C GLN A 132 -25.18 8.48 -7.87
N GLY A 133 -25.66 9.69 -8.16
CA GLY A 133 -26.50 10.49 -7.26
C GLY A 133 -25.87 10.69 -5.88
N ARG A 134 -24.54 10.91 -5.85
CA ARG A 134 -23.78 11.13 -4.61
C ARG A 134 -23.14 12.51 -4.60
N ILE A 135 -23.00 13.08 -3.42
CA ILE A 135 -22.38 14.38 -3.19
C ILE A 135 -21.30 14.30 -2.12
N ARG A 136 -20.39 15.26 -2.14
CA ARG A 136 -19.38 15.49 -1.12
C ARG A 136 -19.29 17.00 -0.92
N LEU A 137 -19.31 17.44 0.33
CA LEU A 137 -19.10 18.84 0.69
C LEU A 137 -17.82 18.91 1.53
N ASP A 138 -16.88 19.76 1.14
CA ASP A 138 -15.70 20.07 1.94
C ASP A 138 -15.75 21.54 2.31
N HIS A 139 -15.69 21.86 3.60
CA HIS A 139 -15.80 23.22 4.11
C HIS A 139 -14.58 23.56 4.96
N ALA A 140 -14.05 24.77 4.75
CA ALA A 140 -12.85 25.23 5.46
C ALA A 140 -13.17 26.05 6.73
N GLY A 141 -14.45 26.24 7.06
CA GLY A 141 -14.86 27.02 8.23
C GLY A 141 -14.77 26.24 9.54
N PRO A 142 -14.90 26.94 10.68
CA PRO A 142 -14.79 26.33 12.02
C PRO A 142 -16.00 25.47 12.41
N GLN A 143 -17.04 25.47 11.59
CA GLN A 143 -18.35 24.90 11.88
C GLN A 143 -18.64 23.75 10.92
N THR A 144 -19.35 22.73 11.39
CA THR A 144 -19.73 21.60 10.53
C THR A 144 -21.02 21.92 9.81
N LEU A 145 -20.95 22.03 8.48
CA LEU A 145 -22.13 22.19 7.65
C LEU A 145 -22.89 20.87 7.51
N GLN A 146 -24.20 21.01 7.57
CA GLN A 146 -25.20 19.98 7.36
C GLN A 146 -25.85 20.19 6.00
N ILE A 147 -26.29 19.09 5.39
CA ILE A 147 -26.80 19.05 4.03
C ILE A 147 -28.21 18.49 4.03
N TRP A 148 -29.13 19.23 3.43
CA TRP A 148 -30.49 18.79 3.13
C TRP A 148 -30.77 18.90 1.64
N VAL A 149 -31.78 18.18 1.17
CA VAL A 149 -32.38 18.37 -0.16
C VAL A 149 -33.82 18.82 -0.01
N GLU A 150 -34.24 19.78 -0.83
CA GLU A 150 -35.65 20.19 -0.93
C GLU A 150 -36.44 19.11 -1.67
N THR A 151 -37.56 18.71 -1.08
CA THR A 151 -38.52 17.77 -1.64
C THR A 151 -39.92 18.36 -1.53
N ASP A 152 -40.90 17.78 -2.23
CA ASP A 152 -42.30 18.22 -2.15
C ASP A 152 -42.86 18.20 -0.70
N GLY A 153 -42.30 17.35 0.17
CA GLY A 153 -42.67 17.22 1.58
C GLY A 153 -41.84 18.07 2.55
N GLY A 154 -40.98 18.96 2.04
CA GLY A 154 -40.04 19.76 2.84
C GLY A 154 -38.59 19.29 2.72
N LEU A 155 -37.77 19.56 3.74
CA LEU A 155 -36.34 19.24 3.72
C LEU A 155 -36.08 17.80 4.16
N ARG A 156 -35.32 17.06 3.35
CA ARG A 156 -34.79 15.75 3.71
C ARG A 156 -33.30 15.85 4.01
N TYR A 157 -32.92 15.47 5.22
CA TYR A 157 -31.51 15.46 5.63
C TYR A 157 -30.71 14.39 4.89
N LEU A 158 -29.51 14.76 4.46
CA LEU A 158 -28.59 13.89 3.72
C LEU A 158 -27.37 13.48 4.55
N GLY A 159 -26.86 14.37 5.39
CA GLY A 159 -25.65 14.15 6.17
C GLY A 159 -24.90 15.45 6.46
N ALA A 160 -23.76 15.30 7.13
CA ALA A 160 -22.79 16.38 7.36
C ALA A 160 -21.73 16.40 6.24
N GLU A 161 -21.00 17.51 6.14
CA GLU A 161 -19.82 17.63 5.29
C GLU A 161 -18.76 16.52 5.53
N GLY A 162 -17.87 16.33 4.56
CA GLY A 162 -16.76 15.39 4.61
C GLY A 162 -16.86 14.26 3.58
N GLY A 163 -17.37 13.09 3.98
CA GLY A 163 -17.40 11.90 3.11
C GLY A 163 -18.40 11.99 1.94
N TRP A 164 -18.29 11.06 0.99
CA TRP A 164 -19.31 10.91 -0.06
C TRP A 164 -20.64 10.40 0.52
N ILE A 165 -21.71 11.15 0.32
CA ILE A 165 -23.09 10.80 0.71
C ILE A 165 -23.84 10.31 -0.52
N ARG A 166 -24.37 9.09 -0.48
CA ARG A 166 -25.29 8.56 -1.50
C ARG A 166 -26.71 8.97 -1.16
N ALA A 167 -27.31 9.80 -1.99
CA ALA A 167 -28.63 10.39 -1.72
C ALA A 167 -29.63 10.23 -2.88
N GLY A 168 -29.23 9.60 -3.99
CA GLY A 168 -30.07 9.40 -5.17
C GLY A 168 -30.35 10.70 -5.93
N LEU A 169 -29.45 11.67 -5.82
CA LEU A 169 -29.66 13.03 -6.33
C LEU A 169 -29.61 13.10 -7.85
N SER A 170 -30.46 13.94 -8.42
CA SER A 170 -30.60 14.18 -9.86
C SER A 170 -30.34 15.63 -10.21
N ALA A 171 -30.10 15.91 -11.49
CA ALA A 171 -30.04 17.27 -12.00
C ALA A 171 -31.37 17.99 -11.70
N GLY A 172 -31.29 19.22 -11.20
CA GLY A 172 -32.43 20.02 -10.76
C GLY A 172 -32.75 19.92 -9.27
N ASP A 173 -32.20 18.95 -8.54
CA ASP A 173 -32.38 18.88 -7.09
C ASP A 173 -31.74 20.10 -6.41
N THR A 174 -32.47 20.71 -5.47
CA THR A 174 -31.97 21.85 -4.69
C THR A 174 -31.43 21.37 -3.34
N LEU A 175 -30.14 21.57 -3.14
CA LEU A 175 -29.49 21.36 -1.85
C LEU A 175 -29.59 22.61 -0.99
N VAL A 176 -29.76 22.39 0.31
CA VAL A 176 -29.69 23.42 1.35
C VAL A 176 -28.51 23.09 2.25
N LEU A 177 -27.62 24.05 2.42
CA LEU A 177 -26.41 23.94 3.23
C LEU A 177 -26.49 24.93 4.38
N GLY A 178 -26.19 24.48 5.58
CA GLY A 178 -26.16 25.37 6.76
C GLY A 178 -25.82 24.61 8.03
N GLU A 179 -25.81 25.32 9.15
CA GLU A 179 -25.70 24.68 10.46
C GLU A 179 -27.04 24.15 10.94
N GLY A 180 -27.03 23.40 12.05
CA GLY A 180 -28.23 22.98 12.75
C GLY A 180 -28.32 21.48 12.96
N ARG A 181 -29.55 20.99 13.09
CA ARG A 181 -29.84 19.59 13.44
C ARG A 181 -30.46 18.86 12.24
N PRO A 182 -30.34 17.53 12.13
CA PRO A 182 -30.96 16.77 11.05
C PRO A 182 -32.43 17.11 10.77
N ALA A 183 -33.20 17.45 11.80
CA ALA A 183 -34.60 17.85 11.66
C ALA A 183 -34.83 19.19 10.92
N SER A 184 -33.93 20.17 11.06
CA SER A 184 -34.04 21.48 10.42
C SER A 184 -32.72 22.25 10.48
N PRO A 185 -32.39 23.03 9.43
CA PRO A 185 -31.32 24.01 9.51
C PRO A 185 -31.61 25.07 10.58
N GLU A 186 -30.54 25.57 11.18
CA GLU A 186 -30.54 26.65 12.16
C GLU A 186 -29.70 27.81 11.56
N GLY A 187 -30.23 29.04 11.59
CA GLY A 187 -29.51 30.19 11.07
C GLY A 187 -29.54 30.36 9.54
N PRO A 188 -28.63 31.16 8.96
CA PRO A 188 -28.58 31.44 7.53
C PRO A 188 -28.16 30.20 6.72
N THR A 189 -28.80 29.97 5.57
CA THR A 189 -28.52 28.82 4.70
C THR A 189 -28.10 29.26 3.30
N SER A 190 -27.34 28.41 2.62
CA SER A 190 -27.04 28.52 1.19
C SER A 190 -27.87 27.51 0.41
N ARG A 191 -28.40 27.92 -0.74
CA ARG A 191 -29.12 27.03 -1.65
C ARG A 191 -28.31 26.81 -2.91
N VAL A 192 -28.24 25.55 -3.34
CA VAL A 192 -27.46 25.13 -4.51
C VAL A 192 -28.31 24.20 -5.35
N VAL A 193 -28.59 24.59 -6.59
CA VAL A 193 -29.29 23.73 -7.55
C VAL A 193 -28.26 22.89 -8.28
N LEU A 194 -28.44 21.57 -8.28
CA LEU A 194 -27.58 20.67 -9.05
C LEU A 194 -27.82 20.87 -10.54
N GLY A 195 -26.78 21.26 -11.27
CA GLY A 195 -26.84 21.47 -12.71
C GLY A 195 -26.96 20.16 -13.50
N THR A 196 -26.81 20.23 -14.81
CA THR A 196 -26.56 19.03 -15.64
C THR A 196 -25.06 18.73 -15.64
N ALA A 197 -24.67 17.49 -15.35
CA ALA A 197 -23.30 17.04 -15.61
C ALA A 197 -23.08 16.85 -17.12
N HIS A 198 -21.83 17.02 -17.56
CA HIS A 198 -21.40 16.92 -18.96
C HIS A 198 -21.30 15.48 -19.49
#